data_AF-A0A2E0R305-F1
#
_entry.id   AF-A0A2E0R305-F1
#
_cell.length_a   1.000
_cell.length_b   1.000
_cell.length_c   1.000
_cell.angle_alpha   90.00
_cell.angle_beta   90.00
_cell.angle_gamma   90.00
#
_symmetry.space_group_name_H-M   'P 1'
#
loop_
_entity.id
_entity.type
_entity.pdbx_description
1 polymer ?
#
loop_
_entity_poly.entity_id
_entity_poly.type
_entity_poly.pdbx_seq_one_letter_code
_entity_poly.pdbx_strand_id
1 'polypeptide(L)'
;MRYTVEQIAEDRESFAPYRYRILKNGNEFAIFTHNYRGECERIQSFKNGFEEDPPFGMSSSFLTGGGPYPLGLTKAAESYLDQLSQKFEIA
;
A
#
# COMPACT_ATOMS: atom_id res chain seq x y z
N MET A 1 11.23 10.76 6.56
CA MET A 1 10.51 9.75 5.75
C MET A 1 9.05 10.18 5.69
N ARG A 2 8.48 10.32 4.49
CA ARG A 2 7.08 10.77 4.32
C ARG A 2 6.10 9.60 4.54
N TYR A 3 6.47 8.42 4.07
CA TYR A 3 5.70 7.20 4.20
C TYR A 3 6.48 6.11 4.93
N THR A 4 5.76 5.30 5.70
CA THR A 4 6.22 4.05 6.31
C THR A 4 5.30 2.93 5.83
N VAL A 5 5.86 1.76 5.56
CA VAL A 5 5.09 0.58 5.13
C VAL A 5 5.33 -0.55 6.11
N GLU A 6 4.24 -1.16 6.56
CA GLU A 6 4.25 -2.28 7.48
C GLU A 6 3.44 -3.42 6.88
N GLN A 7 3.99 -4.63 6.87
CA GLN A 7 3.21 -5.80 6.49
C GLN A 7 2.21 -6.12 7.61
N ILE A 8 0.95 -6.31 7.24
CA ILE A 8 -0.08 -6.78 8.16
C ILE A 8 0.09 -8.30 8.30
N ALA A 9 0.71 -8.73 9.40
CA ALA A 9 0.91 -10.14 9.72
C ALA A 9 -0.37 -10.69 10.36
N GLU A 10 -1.18 -11.38 9.56
CA GLU A 10 -2.32 -12.17 10.02
C GLU A 10 -2.08 -13.65 9.72
N ASP A 11 -2.71 -14.53 10.49
CA ASP A 11 -2.79 -15.96 10.18
C ASP A 11 -3.48 -16.13 8.83
N ARG A 12 -2.69 -16.24 7.77
CA ARG A 12 -3.22 -16.29 6.41
C ARG A 12 -3.47 -17.73 6.00
N GLU A 13 -4.63 -17.96 5.40
CA GLU A 13 -4.87 -19.17 4.62
C GLU A 13 -3.95 -19.21 3.39
N SER A 14 -3.70 -20.41 2.88
CA SER A 14 -3.02 -20.59 1.59
C SER A 14 -3.74 -19.75 0.52
N PHE A 15 -2.98 -18.95 -0.23
CA PHE A 15 -3.46 -18.04 -1.29
C PHE A 15 -4.20 -16.78 -0.84
N ALA A 16 -4.34 -16.53 0.47
CA ALA A 16 -4.85 -15.25 0.95
C ALA A 16 -3.93 -14.08 0.53
N PRO A 17 -4.51 -12.90 0.25
CA PRO A 17 -3.76 -11.75 -0.24
C PRO A 17 -2.83 -11.18 0.82
N TYR A 18 -1.75 -10.57 0.36
CA TYR A 18 -0.83 -9.82 1.20
C TYR A 18 -1.35 -8.40 1.39
N ARG A 19 -1.36 -7.93 2.64
CA ARG A 19 -1.80 -6.58 3.00
C ARG A 19 -0.68 -5.81 3.67
N TYR A 20 -0.62 -4.52 3.37
CA TYR A 20 0.40 -3.61 3.85
C TYR A 20 -0.25 -2.33 4.34
N ARG A 21 -0.03 -1.99 5.62
CA ARG A 21 -0.41 -0.70 6.19
C ARG A 21 0.58 0.35 5.72
N ILE A 22 0.06 1.46 5.21
CA ILE A 22 0.83 2.62 4.80
C ILE A 22 0.52 3.74 5.80
N LEU A 23 1.57 4.25 6.44
CA LEU A 23 1.49 5.39 7.33
C LEU A 23 2.07 6.63 6.63
N LYS A 24 1.36 7.76 6.70
CA LYS A 24 1.85 9.07 6.25
C LYS A 24 2.16 9.92 7.48
N ASN A 25 3.42 10.31 7.64
CA ASN A 25 3.89 11.05 8.82
C ASN A 25 3.46 10.39 10.15
N GLY A 26 3.47 9.06 10.21
CA GLY A 26 3.09 8.29 11.42
C GLY A 26 1.59 8.05 11.61
N ASN A 27 0.72 8.55 10.73
CA ASN A 27 -0.73 8.31 10.80
C ASN A 27 -1.17 7.29 9.74
N GLU A 28 -2.13 6.43 10.06
CA GLU A 28 -2.71 5.49 9.09
C GLU A 28 -3.29 6.25 7.88
N PHE A 29 -2.80 5.89 6.70
CA PHE A 29 -3.18 6.56 5.45
C PHE A 29 -3.95 5.62 4.53
N ALA A 30 -3.36 4.45 4.23
CA ALA A 30 -4.00 3.46 3.36
C ALA A 30 -3.57 2.02 3.68
N ILE A 31 -4.33 1.06 3.16
CA ILE A 31 -3.94 -0.36 3.05
C ILE A 31 -3.71 -0.66 1.57
N PHE A 32 -2.54 -1.21 1.24
CA PHE A 32 -2.26 -1.77 -0.08
C PHE A 32 -2.37 -3.29 -0.05
N THR A 33 -2.99 -3.87 -1.08
CA THR A 33 -3.26 -5.31 -1.20
C THR A 33 -2.77 -5.85 -2.52
N HIS A 34 -2.10 -7.00 -2.49
CA HIS A 34 -1.76 -7.78 -3.68
C HIS A 34 -1.98 -9.28 -3.45
N ASN A 35 -2.25 -10.02 -4.52
CA ASN A 35 -2.49 -11.45 -4.43
C ASN A 35 -1.20 -12.26 -4.24
N TYR A 36 -1.31 -13.59 -4.12
CA TYR A 36 -0.16 -14.46 -3.93
C TYR A 36 0.83 -14.51 -5.10
N ARG A 37 0.44 -14.05 -6.29
CA ARG A 37 1.30 -13.92 -7.49
C ARG A 37 2.03 -12.59 -7.53
N GLY A 38 1.69 -11.67 -6.62
CA GLY A 38 2.21 -10.31 -6.61
C GLY A 38 1.42 -9.35 -7.48
N GLU A 39 0.28 -9.73 -8.04
CA GLU A 39 -0.57 -8.81 -8.82
C GLU A 39 -1.29 -7.88 -7.86
N CYS A 40 -1.23 -6.57 -8.13
CA CYS A 40 -1.89 -5.58 -7.31
C CYS A 40 -3.41 -5.75 -7.40
N GLU A 41 -4.08 -5.69 -6.26
CA GLU A 41 -5.53 -5.85 -6.20
C GLU A 41 -6.23 -4.56 -5.77
N ARG A 42 -5.68 -3.84 -4.79
CA ARG A 42 -6.41 -2.72 -4.18
C ARG A 42 -5.52 -1.76 -3.43
N ILE A 43 -5.95 -0.50 -3.39
CA ILE A 43 -5.61 0.42 -2.30
C ILE A 43 -6.89 0.91 -1.61
N GLN A 44 -6.90 0.89 -0.28
CA GLN A 44 -8.01 1.34 0.56
C GLN A 44 -7.56 2.49 1.46
N SER A 45 -8.23 3.63 1.40
CA SER A 45 -8.00 4.80 2.27
C SER A 45 -8.64 4.61 3.65
N PHE A 46 -7.90 4.93 4.71
CA PHE A 46 -8.43 4.91 6.07
C PHE A 46 -9.39 6.07 6.37
N LYS A 47 -9.21 7.23 5.71
CA LYS A 47 -9.94 8.46 6.06
C LYS A 47 -11.43 8.41 5.68
N ASN A 48 -11.75 7.80 4.54
CA ASN A 48 -13.10 7.78 3.98
C ASN A 48 -13.54 6.39 3.51
N GLY A 49 -12.74 5.34 3.74
CA GLY A 49 -13.03 3.99 3.28
C GLY A 49 -13.03 3.84 1.75
N PHE A 50 -12.51 4.84 1.01
CA PHE A 50 -12.45 4.79 -0.44
C PHE A 50 -11.49 3.69 -0.90
N GLU A 51 -11.91 2.94 -1.90
CA GLU A 51 -11.13 1.86 -2.50
C GLU A 51 -10.98 2.10 -4.00
N GLU A 52 -9.78 1.89 -4.53
CA GLU A 52 -9.55 1.83 -5.98
C GLU A 52 -8.49 0.80 -6.34
N ASP A 53 -8.50 0.42 -7.63
CA ASP A 53 -7.44 -0.38 -8.22
C ASP A 53 -6.23 0.53 -8.43
N PRO A 54 -5.07 0.21 -7.84
CA PRO A 54 -3.91 1.06 -7.95
C PRO A 54 -3.31 0.93 -9.36
N PRO A 55 -2.68 1.97 -9.93
CA PRO A 55 -2.21 2.00 -11.32
C PRO A 55 -0.90 1.20 -11.53
N PHE A 56 -0.76 0.07 -10.84
CA PHE A 56 0.41 -0.80 -10.87
C PHE A 56 -0.03 -2.21 -11.18
N GLY A 57 0.64 -2.88 -12.12
CA GLY A 57 0.34 -4.29 -12.39
C GLY A 57 0.84 -5.23 -11.30
N MET A 58 2.08 -5.01 -10.84
CA MET A 58 2.77 -5.88 -9.88
C MET A 58 3.17 -5.12 -8.61
N SER A 59 3.20 -5.83 -7.48
CA SER A 59 3.56 -5.30 -6.18
C SER A 59 5.00 -4.77 -6.16
N SER A 60 5.91 -5.30 -6.98
CA SER A 60 7.28 -4.78 -7.14
C SER A 60 7.32 -3.38 -7.77
N SER A 61 6.26 -2.96 -8.46
CA SER A 61 6.12 -1.58 -8.95
C SER A 61 5.64 -0.62 -7.86
N PHE A 62 5.13 -1.16 -6.75
CA PHE A 62 4.61 -0.39 -5.61
C PHE A 62 5.56 -0.42 -4.39
N LEU A 63 6.00 -1.61 -3.99
CA LEU A 63 6.83 -1.92 -2.84
C LEU A 63 8.31 -2.05 -3.22
N THR A 64 9.19 -1.72 -2.29
CA THR A 64 10.63 -1.97 -2.37
C THR A 64 11.12 -2.71 -1.12
N GLY A 65 12.27 -3.38 -1.22
CA GLY A 65 12.85 -4.14 -0.11
C GLY A 65 12.11 -5.44 0.16
N GLY A 66 11.99 -5.82 1.43
CA GLY A 66 11.44 -7.10 1.86
C GLY A 66 12.51 -8.15 2.16
N GLY A 67 12.11 -9.22 2.87
CA GLY A 67 13.03 -10.22 3.39
C GLY A 67 14.03 -9.60 4.38
N PRO A 68 15.34 -9.61 4.10
CA PRO A 68 16.34 -8.98 4.97
C PRO A 68 16.40 -7.45 4.84
N TYR A 69 15.77 -6.87 3.82
CA TYR A 69 15.80 -5.43 3.58
C TYR A 69 14.55 -4.74 4.13
N PRO A 70 14.68 -3.51 4.69
CA PRO A 70 13.53 -2.74 5.14
C PRO A 70 12.48 -2.58 4.03
N LEU A 71 11.22 -2.79 4.38
CA LEU A 71 10.11 -2.60 3.46
C LEU A 71 9.91 -1.10 3.20
N GLY A 72 9.69 -0.76 1.93
CA GLY A 72 9.47 0.62 1.52
C GLY A 72 8.55 0.73 0.30
N LEU A 73 8.47 1.94 -0.23
CA LEU A 73 7.72 2.26 -1.45
C LEU A 73 8.66 2.59 -2.60
N THR A 74 8.20 2.39 -3.83
CA THR A 74 8.83 2.99 -5.00
C THR A 74 8.50 4.48 -5.06
N LYS A 75 9.30 5.27 -5.79
CA LYS A 75 8.99 6.69 -6.05
C LYS A 75 7.65 6.88 -6.75
N ALA A 76 7.27 5.93 -7.61
CA ALA A 76 5.99 5.96 -8.32
C ALA A 76 4.82 5.75 -7.35
N ALA A 77 4.95 4.83 -6.40
CA ALA A 77 3.97 4.65 -5.33
C ALA A 77 3.86 5.88 -4.43
N GLU A 78 4.97 6.48 -4.01
CA GLU A 78 4.93 7.72 -3.23
C GLU A 78 4.19 8.85 -3.97
N SER A 79 4.47 9.02 -5.26
CA SER A 79 3.81 10.03 -6.11
C SER A 79 2.31 9.78 -6.23
N TYR A 80 1.92 8.51 -6.38
CA TYR A 80 0.52 8.09 -6.42
C TYR A 80 -0.20 8.35 -5.09
N LEU A 81 0.41 8.01 -3.94
CA LEU A 81 -0.15 8.28 -2.62
C LEU A 81 -0.28 9.78 -2.33
N ASP A 82 0.65 10.60 -2.84
CA ASP A 82 0.54 12.06 -2.75
C ASP A 82 -0.67 12.59 -3.52
N GLN A 83 -0.94 12.07 -4.72
CA GLN A 83 -2.14 12.42 -5.49
C GLN A 83 -3.43 11.95 -4.78
N LEU A 84 -3.42 10.73 -4.23
CA LEU A 84 -4.51 10.21 -3.42
C LEU A 84 -4.80 11.08 -2.19
N SER A 85 -3.76 11.53 -1.49
CA SER A 85 -3.91 12.40 -0.32
C SER A 85 -4.64 13.68 -0.69
N GLN A 86 -4.27 14.31 -1.81
CA GLN A 86 -4.94 15.53 -2.28
C GLN A 86 -6.41 15.26 -2.61
N LYS A 87 -6.70 14.11 -3.26
CA LYS A 87 -8.07 13.68 -3.56
C LYS A 87 -8.92 13.51 -2.29
N PHE A 88 -8.34 13.03 -1.19
CA PHE A 88 -9.05 12.80 0.09
C PHE A 88 -9.05 14.00 1.04
N GLU A 89 -8.19 14.99 0.84
CA GLU A 89 -8.22 16.25 1.60
C GLU A 89 -9.29 17.22 1.11
N ILE A 90 -9.75 17.06 -0.14
CA ILE A 90 -10.74 17.92 -0.79
C ILE A 90 -12.17 17.34 -0.68
N ALA A 91 -12.31 16.07 -0.24
CA ALA A 91 -13.58 15.35 -0.13
C ALA A 91 -14.19 15.41 1.28
#